data_AF-B3PEJ9-F1
#
_entry.id   AF-B3PEJ9-F1
#
_cell.length_a   1.000
_cell.length_b   1.000
_cell.length_c   1.000
_cell.angle_alpha   90.00
_cell.angle_beta   90.00
_cell.angle_gamma   90.00
#
_symmetry.space_group_name_H-M   'P 1'
#
loop_
_entity.id
_entity.type
_entity.pdbx_description
1 polymer ?
#
loop_
_entity_poly.entity_id
_entity_poly.type
_entity_poly.pdbx_seq_one_letter_code
_entity_poly.pdbx_strand_id
1 'polypeptide(L)' 'MNSAEQYPIAWAPLDDVFRRSLLRRFPYGLIYTLRNDELLVMAVMNLHREPDYWKQR' A
#
# COMPACT_ATOMS: atom_id res chain seq x y z
N MET A 1 -10.69 11.26 0.27
CA MET A 1 -10.77 9.79 0.36
C MET A 1 -9.66 9.18 -0.45
N ASN A 2 -8.96 8.22 0.14
CA ASN A 2 -7.94 7.46 -0.57
C ASN A 2 -8.59 6.42 -1.46
N SER A 3 -7.95 6.09 -2.58
CA SER A 3 -8.53 5.18 -3.56
C SER A 3 -8.74 3.76 -2.97
N ALA A 4 -7.89 3.33 -2.03
CA ALA A 4 -8.03 2.07 -1.29
C ALA A 4 -9.35 1.97 -0.47
N GLU A 5 -9.88 3.09 0.04
CA GLU A 5 -11.14 3.10 0.79
C GLU A 5 -12.36 2.97 -0.14
N GLN A 6 -12.31 3.66 -1.29
CA GLN A 6 -13.44 3.68 -2.22
C GLN A 6 -13.49 2.42 -3.09
N TYR A 7 -12.35 1.81 -3.39
CA TYR A 7 -12.25 0.66 -4.29
C TYR A 7 -11.20 -0.35 -3.82
N PRO A 8 -11.35 -0.97 -2.64
CA PRO A 8 -10.32 -1.82 -2.01
C PRO A 8 -9.84 -3.01 -2.86
N ILE A 9 -10.64 -3.44 -3.84
CA ILE A 9 -10.36 -4.56 -4.75
C ILE A 9 -9.90 -4.12 -6.16
N ALA A 10 -9.77 -2.82 -6.44
CA ALA A 10 -9.43 -2.32 -7.78
C ALA A 10 -7.97 -2.51 -8.19
N TRP A 11 -7.04 -2.71 -7.24
CA TRP A 11 -5.63 -2.97 -7.56
C TRP A 11 -5.34 -4.46 -7.65
N ALA A 12 -4.51 -4.82 -8.62
CA ALA A 12 -4.00 -6.18 -8.75
C ALA A 12 -3.35 -6.66 -7.43
N PRO A 13 -3.61 -7.91 -7.02
CA PRO A 13 -2.93 -8.49 -5.89
C PRO A 13 -1.41 -8.48 -6.13
N LEU A 14 -0.66 -8.08 -5.11
CA LEU A 14 0.80 -8.22 -5.08
C LEU A 14 1.19 -9.67 -4.74
N ASP A 15 0.37 -10.35 -3.94
CA ASP A 15 0.35 -11.79 -3.70
C ASP A 15 -1.10 -12.26 -3.40
N ASP A 16 -1.31 -13.47 -2.86
CA ASP A 16 -2.65 -14.01 -2.54
C ASP A 16 -3.51 -13.13 -1.60
N VAL A 17 -2.91 -12.24 -0.80
CA VAL A 17 -3.61 -11.46 0.24
C VAL A 17 -3.27 -9.97 0.26
N PHE A 18 -2.11 -9.58 -0.23
CA PHE A 18 -1.64 -8.20 -0.20
C PHE A 18 -1.98 -7.47 -1.49
N ARG A 19 -2.43 -6.22 -1.35
CA ARG A 19 -2.69 -5.28 -2.44
C ARG A 19 -1.88 -4.02 -2.24
N ARG A 20 -1.57 -3.34 -3.35
CA ARG A 20 -0.81 -2.09 -3.36
C ARG A 20 -1.61 -0.96 -3.97
N SER A 21 -1.80 0.13 -3.23
CA SER A 21 -2.35 1.39 -3.76
C SER A 21 -1.31 2.51 -3.67
N LEU A 22 -1.25 3.35 -4.69
CA LEU A 22 -0.47 4.59 -4.65
C LEU A 22 -1.31 5.69 -3.99
N LEU A 23 -0.68 6.49 -3.13
CA LEU A 23 -1.31 7.69 -2.58
C LEU A 23 -1.31 8.80 -3.62
N ARG A 24 -2.46 9.46 -3.82
CA ARG A 24 -2.61 10.50 -4.85
C ARG A 24 -1.79 11.77 -4.59
N ARG A 25 -1.55 12.11 -3.32
CA ARG A 25 -0.98 13.41 -2.92
C ARG A 25 0.50 13.35 -2.58
N PHE A 26 1.04 12.15 -2.38
CA PHE A 26 2.42 11.95 -1.95
C PHE A 26 2.96 10.69 -2.62
N PRO A 27 4.27 10.61 -2.92
CA PRO A 27 4.92 9.46 -3.53
C PRO A 27 5.07 8.34 -2.50
N TYR A 28 3.96 7.87 -1.95
CA TYR A 28 3.90 6.77 -1.01
C TYR A 28 3.03 5.65 -1.60
N GLY A 29 3.49 4.41 -1.48
CA GLY A 29 2.70 3.21 -1.72
C GLY A 29 2.17 2.66 -0.42
N LEU A 30 0.88 2.32 -0.34
CA LEU A 30 0.33 1.53 0.75
C LEU A 30 0.30 0.07 0.36
N ILE A 31 0.77 -0.80 1.25
CA ILE A 31 0.49 -2.23 1.23
C ILE A 31 -0.60 -2.51 2.24
N TYR A 32 -1.70 -3.12 1.79
CA TYR A 32 -2.84 -3.43 2.65
C TYR A 32 -3.43 -4.79 2.29
N THR A 33 -4.18 -5.38 3.23
CA THR A 33 -5.00 -6.57 3.01
C THR A 33 -6.45 -6.24 3.34
N LEU A 34 -7.39 -6.96 2.72
CA LEU A 34 -8.81 -6.90 3.04
C LEU A 34 -9.18 -8.18 3.79
N ARG A 35 -9.64 -8.07 5.04
CA ARG A 35 -10.14 -9.20 5.84
C ARG A 35 -11.43 -8.80 6.53
N ASN A 36 -12.48 -9.63 6.42
CA ASN A 36 -13.76 -9.41 7.10
C ASN A 36 -14.31 -7.98 6.93
N ASP A 37 -14.19 -7.41 5.73
CA ASP A 37 -14.60 -6.03 5.40
C ASP A 37 -13.75 -4.92 6.06
N GLU A 38 -12.64 -5.27 6.70
CA GLU A 38 -11.68 -4.34 7.26
C GLU A 38 -10.44 -4.20 6.36
N LEU A 39 -9.94 -2.96 6.27
CA LEU A 39 -8.74 -2.62 5.51
C LEU A 39 -7.55 -2.50 6.45
N LEU A 40 -6.68 -3.52 6.46
CA LEU A 40 -5.51 -3.54 7.33
C LEU A 40 -4.28 -3.04 6.57
N VAL A 41 -3.73 -1.91 7.00
CA VAL A 41 -2.50 -1.34 6.44
C VAL A 41 -1.30 -2.05 7.05
N MET A 42 -0.57 -2.81 6.22
CA MET A 42 0.58 -3.61 6.64
C MET A 42 1.88 -2.79 6.59
N ALA A 43 2.04 -1.97 5.56
CA ALA A 43 3.24 -1.16 5.36
C ALA A 43 2.98 0.09 4.52
N VAL A 44 3.82 1.10 4.70
CA VAL A 44 3.86 2.31 3.88
C VAL A 44 5.25 2.44 3.26
N MET A 45 5.31 2.43 1.93
CA MET A 45 6.53 2.54 1.13
C MET A 45 6.73 3.99 0.69
N ASN A 46 7.91 4.56 0.91
CA ASN A 46 8.28 5.84 0.29
C ASN A 46 8.86 5.57 -1.12
N LEU A 47 8.20 6.08 -2.15
CA LEU A 47 8.54 5.84 -3.56
C LEU A 47 9.59 6.82 -4.10
N HIS A 48 9.91 7.88 -3.36
CA HIS A 48 11.02 8.80 -3.69
C HIS A 48 12.31 8.44 -2.95
N ARG A 49 12.29 7.45 -2.07
CA ARG A 49 13.46 7.05 -1.30
C ARG A 49 14.13 5.87 -1.98
N GLU A 50 15.45 5.92 -2.13
CA GLU A 50 16.20 4.82 -2.74
C GLU A 50 15.87 3.49 -2.04
N PRO A 51 15.65 2.41 -2.80
CA PRO A 51 15.45 1.09 -2.21
C PRO A 51 16.61 0.77 -1.26
N ASP A 52 16.30 0.13 -0.14
CA ASP A 52 17.28 -0.32 0.89
C ASP A 52 17.97 0.74 1.77
N TYR A 53 17.62 2.03 1.69
CA TYR A 53 18.21 3.07 2.57
C TYR A 53 18.11 2.74 4.08
N TRP A 54 17.08 1.97 4.48
CA TRP A 54 16.79 1.61 5.87
C TRP A 54 17.73 0.53 6.41
N LYS A 55 18.45 -0.20 5.54
CA LYS A 55 19.46 -1.19 5.94
C LYS A 55 20.76 -0.56 6.47
N GLN A 56 20.94 0.75 6.28
CA GLN A 56 22.11 1.50 6.76
C GLN A 56 21.90 2.13 8.15
N ARG A 57 20.85 1.78 8.88
CA ARG A 57 20.52 2.36 10.19
C ARG A 57 20.45 1.33 11.30
#